data_AF-A0A8H4UST5-F1
#
_entry.id   AF-A0A8H4UST5-F1
#
_cell.length_a   1.000
_cell.length_b   1.000
_cell.length_c   1.000
_cell.angle_alpha   90.00
_cell.angle_beta   90.00
_cell.angle_gamma   90.00
#
_symmetry.space_group_name_H-M   'P 1'
#
loop_
_entity.id
_entity.type
_entity.pdbx_description
1 polymer ?
#
loop_
_entity_poly.entity_id
_entity_poly.type
_entity_poly.pdbx_seq_one_letter_code
_entity_poly.pdbx_strand_id
1 'polypeptide(L)'
;MSWNKLNRLHIHVTDAQSWPLEIPSIPSLSNEGSYSSETVYTTTDIENIQKYGSLRGIEVYFEIDTPGHTSSIAFSHPELIAAFEAAPYILYCNEPPCGTLRLNDSAVDTFLDKLMGDLLPRLSPYSSYFHTGGDEVKYNAYT
;
A
#
# COMPACT_ATOMS: atom_id res chain seq x y z
N MET A 1 1.95 21.92 7.35
CA MET A 1 3.18 21.68 6.56
C MET A 1 3.71 22.95 5.91
N SER A 2 2.96 23.58 5.00
CA SER A 2 3.41 24.76 4.26
C SER A 2 3.83 25.95 5.13
N TRP A 3 3.10 26.24 6.21
CA TRP A 3 3.46 27.31 7.16
C TRP A 3 4.83 27.10 7.82
N ASN A 4 5.29 25.85 7.89
CA ASN A 4 6.59 25.45 8.42
C ASN A 4 7.62 25.15 7.31
N LYS A 5 7.35 25.52 6.05
CA LYS A 5 8.23 25.31 4.89
C LYS A 5 8.61 23.85 4.59
N LEU A 6 7.84 22.90 5.12
CA LEU A 6 7.91 21.51 4.65
C LEU A 6 7.36 21.44 3.22
N ASN A 7 8.02 20.67 2.36
CA ASN A 7 7.76 20.63 0.92
C ASN A 7 7.44 19.22 0.39
N ARG A 8 7.37 18.21 1.25
CA ARG A 8 7.06 16.83 0.88
C ARG A 8 6.10 16.21 1.87
N LEU A 9 5.01 15.64 1.37
CA LEU A 9 4.10 14.80 2.14
C LEU A 9 4.27 13.37 1.65
N HIS A 10 4.84 12.53 2.51
CA HIS A 10 4.90 11.09 2.29
C HIS A 10 3.61 10.47 2.81
N ILE A 11 2.84 9.81 1.96
CA ILE A 11 1.63 9.11 2.35
C ILE A 11 1.90 7.60 2.30
N HIS A 12 2.12 7.03 3.48
CA HIS A 12 2.02 5.60 3.72
C HIS A 12 0.54 5.22 3.69
N VAL A 13 0.06 4.76 2.54
CA VAL A 13 -1.39 4.65 2.28
C VAL A 13 -1.95 3.28 2.63
N THR A 14 -1.11 2.25 2.71
CA THR A 14 -1.50 0.84 2.95
C THR A 14 -0.53 0.20 3.91
N ASP A 15 -1.05 -0.68 4.77
CA ASP A 15 -0.25 -1.51 5.69
C ASP A 15 -1.01 -2.84 5.93
N ALA A 16 -0.47 -3.71 6.76
CA ALA A 16 -1.03 -5.00 7.16
C ALA A 16 -2.49 -4.90 7.65
N GLN A 17 -2.86 -3.80 8.29
CA GLN A 17 -4.13 -3.64 8.98
C GLN A 17 -5.25 -3.17 8.04
N SER A 18 -4.94 -2.44 6.95
CA SER A 18 -5.96 -2.02 5.98
C SER A 18 -5.40 -1.61 4.61
N TRP A 19 -6.23 -1.78 3.59
CA TRP A 19 -6.08 -1.25 2.25
C TRP A 19 -7.20 -0.24 1.93
N PRO A 20 -6.98 1.07 2.13
CA PRO A 20 -8.00 2.09 1.85
C PRO A 20 -7.93 2.69 0.44
N LEU A 21 -6.96 2.30 -0.40
CA LEU A 21 -6.73 2.95 -1.70
C LEU A 21 -7.54 2.31 -2.83
N GLU A 22 -8.35 3.09 -3.55
CA GLU A 22 -9.03 2.62 -4.75
C GLU A 22 -8.04 2.35 -5.90
N ILE A 23 -8.02 1.10 -6.35
CA ILE A 23 -7.31 0.64 -7.55
C ILE A 23 -8.37 0.15 -8.55
N PRO A 24 -8.78 0.97 -9.54
CA PRO A 24 -9.86 0.61 -10.47
C PRO A 24 -9.67 -0.72 -11.21
N SER A 25 -8.42 -1.08 -11.53
CA SER A 25 -8.12 -2.38 -12.14
C SER A 25 -8.27 -3.56 -11.16
N ILE A 26 -8.23 -3.33 -9.84
CA ILE A 26 -8.38 -4.33 -8.77
C ILE A 26 -9.32 -3.80 -7.66
N PRO A 27 -10.63 -3.61 -7.93
CA PRO A 27 -11.54 -2.98 -6.98
C PRO A 27 -11.70 -3.74 -5.67
N SER A 28 -11.46 -5.06 -5.69
CA SER A 28 -11.57 -5.92 -4.50
C SER A 28 -10.59 -5.53 -3.38
N LEU A 29 -9.45 -4.89 -3.70
CA LEU A 29 -8.47 -4.48 -2.68
C LEU A 29 -9.08 -3.54 -1.65
N SER A 30 -9.71 -2.44 -2.07
CA SER A 30 -10.37 -1.53 -1.13
C SER A 30 -11.73 -2.03 -0.66
N ASN A 31 -12.47 -2.76 -1.49
CA ASN A 31 -13.79 -3.29 -1.12
C ASN A 31 -13.72 -4.28 0.05
N GLU A 32 -12.64 -5.06 0.12
CA GLU A 32 -12.48 -6.13 1.11
C GLU A 32 -11.37 -5.83 2.13
N GLY A 33 -10.41 -4.96 1.79
CA GLY A 33 -9.28 -4.62 2.66
C GLY A 33 -9.41 -3.30 3.43
N SER A 34 -10.39 -2.44 3.13
CA SER A 34 -10.62 -1.22 3.92
C SER A 34 -11.36 -1.53 5.23
N TYR A 35 -11.20 -0.67 6.24
CA TYR A 35 -11.93 -0.84 7.51
C TYR A 35 -13.45 -0.73 7.34
N SER A 36 -13.90 0.09 6.40
CA SER A 36 -15.29 0.22 5.97
C SER A 36 -15.37 0.89 4.60
N SER A 37 -16.53 0.77 3.94
CA SER A 37 -16.82 1.45 2.68
C SER A 37 -16.73 2.98 2.74
N GLU A 38 -16.76 3.58 3.94
CA GLU A 38 -16.63 5.03 4.14
C GLU A 38 -15.16 5.47 4.33
N THR A 39 -14.23 4.52 4.42
CA THR A 39 -12.80 4.77 4.68
C THR A 39 -11.93 4.46 3.45
N VAL A 40 -12.45 4.77 2.26
CA VAL A 40 -11.75 4.55 0.99
C VAL A 40 -11.33 5.88 0.39
N TYR A 41 -10.07 5.98 -0.02
CA TYR A 41 -9.57 7.06 -0.87
C TYR A 41 -9.83 6.73 -2.33
N THR A 42 -10.79 7.43 -2.94
CA THR A 42 -11.10 7.28 -4.36
C THR A 42 -10.00 7.87 -5.24
N THR A 43 -10.02 7.53 -6.52
CA THR A 43 -9.17 8.18 -7.54
C THR A 43 -9.27 9.71 -7.51
N THR A 44 -10.44 10.25 -7.22
CA THR A 44 -10.68 11.71 -7.13
C THR A 44 -10.10 12.29 -5.85
N ASP A 45 -10.18 11.57 -4.72
CA ASP A 45 -9.59 12.04 -3.45
C ASP A 45 -8.07 12.15 -3.55
N ILE A 46 -7.42 11.15 -4.13
CA ILE A 46 -5.97 11.14 -4.34
C ILE A 46 -5.54 12.31 -5.22
N GLU A 47 -6.23 12.53 -6.35
CA GLU A 47 -5.93 13.66 -7.24
C GLU A 47 -6.14 15.01 -6.52
N ASN A 48 -7.20 15.14 -5.72
CA ASN A 48 -7.49 16.35 -4.96
C ASN A 48 -6.41 16.64 -3.91
N ILE A 49 -5.94 15.61 -3.18
CA ILE A 49 -4.86 15.74 -2.20
C ILE A 49 -3.57 16.21 -2.90
N GLN A 50 -3.22 15.59 -4.03
CA GLN A 50 -2.03 15.97 -4.81
C GLN A 50 -2.12 17.41 -5.33
N LYS A 51 -3.25 17.79 -5.96
CA LYS A 51 -3.50 19.18 -6.41
C LYS A 51 -3.40 20.17 -5.27
N TYR A 52 -3.98 19.85 -4.11
CA TYR A 52 -3.96 20.72 -2.94
C TYR A 52 -2.55 20.94 -2.39
N GLY A 53 -1.73 19.89 -2.40
CA GLY A 53 -0.31 19.93 -2.08
C GLY A 53 0.49 20.80 -3.05
N SER A 54 0.33 20.58 -4.35
CA SER A 54 1.03 21.32 -5.41
C SER A 54 0.77 22.83 -5.32
N LEU A 55 -0.47 23.24 -5.06
CA LEU A 55 -0.83 24.66 -4.85
C LEU A 55 -0.13 25.30 -3.64
N ARG A 56 0.51 24.51 -2.78
CA ARG A 56 1.21 24.95 -1.56
C ARG A 56 2.72 24.66 -1.60
N GLY A 57 3.25 24.26 -2.75
CA GLY A 57 4.65 23.86 -2.88
C GLY A 57 4.99 22.59 -2.10
N ILE A 58 4.00 21.70 -1.90
CA ILE A 58 4.18 20.39 -1.27
C ILE A 58 4.04 19.32 -2.35
N GLU A 59 5.11 18.59 -2.61
CA GLU A 59 5.08 17.37 -3.41
C GLU A 59 4.46 16.24 -2.57
N VAL A 60 3.32 15.72 -3.02
CA VAL A 60 2.65 14.57 -2.39
C VAL A 60 3.06 13.32 -3.14
N TYR A 61 3.69 12.39 -2.44
CA TYR A 61 4.10 11.10 -2.99
C TYR A 61 3.62 9.97 -2.07
N PHE A 62 3.45 8.80 -2.67
CA PHE A 62 2.80 7.67 -2.03
C PHE A 62 3.77 6.51 -1.86
N GLU A 63 3.40 5.67 -0.91
CA GLU A 63 4.03 4.40 -0.62
C GLU A 63 3.01 3.27 -0.72
N ILE A 64 3.43 2.18 -1.38
CA ILE A 64 2.85 0.86 -1.18
C ILE A 64 3.99 -0.01 -0.66
N ASP A 65 3.91 -0.37 0.61
CA ASP A 65 4.96 -1.14 1.26
C ASP A 65 4.98 -2.58 0.77
N THR A 66 6.15 -3.05 0.35
CA THR A 66 6.36 -4.40 -0.16
C THR A 66 7.78 -4.90 0.16
N PRO A 67 7.98 -6.21 0.42
CA PRO A 67 6.96 -7.25 0.51
C PRO A 67 6.33 -7.37 1.90
N GLY A 68 6.87 -6.71 2.93
CA GLY A 68 6.29 -6.65 4.27
C GLY A 68 5.00 -5.82 4.30
N HIS A 69 4.34 -5.75 5.45
CA HIS A 69 3.21 -4.83 5.65
C HIS A 69 2.04 -5.00 4.65
N THR A 70 1.83 -6.21 4.14
CA THR A 70 0.83 -6.49 3.07
C THR A 70 -0.30 -7.42 3.49
N SER A 71 -0.47 -7.71 4.77
CA SER A 71 -1.51 -8.64 5.27
C SER A 71 -2.92 -8.30 4.76
N SER A 72 -3.25 -7.02 4.63
CA SER A 72 -4.57 -6.55 4.15
C SER A 72 -4.92 -7.00 2.73
N ILE A 73 -3.92 -7.33 1.90
CA ILE A 73 -4.15 -7.88 0.56
C ILE A 73 -4.83 -9.25 0.65
N ALA A 74 -4.57 -10.03 1.72
CA ALA A 74 -5.12 -11.37 1.90
C ALA A 74 -6.66 -11.40 2.01
N PHE A 75 -7.29 -10.27 2.36
CA PHE A 75 -8.75 -10.20 2.41
C PHE A 75 -9.40 -10.42 1.05
N SER A 76 -8.72 -10.03 -0.04
CA SER A 76 -9.19 -10.24 -1.42
C SER A 76 -8.37 -11.21 -2.26
N HIS A 77 -7.07 -11.35 -1.96
CA HIS A 77 -6.13 -12.19 -2.67
C HIS A 77 -5.28 -13.01 -1.68
N PRO A 78 -5.90 -13.92 -0.90
CA PRO A 78 -5.21 -14.71 0.13
C PRO A 78 -4.07 -15.58 -0.45
N GLU A 79 -4.16 -15.95 -1.73
CA GLU A 79 -3.15 -16.72 -2.43
C GLU A 79 -1.82 -15.98 -2.59
N LEU A 80 -1.80 -14.65 -2.45
CA LEU A 80 -0.59 -13.83 -2.64
C LEU A 80 0.21 -13.62 -1.35
N ILE A 81 -0.35 -13.98 -0.19
CA ILE A 81 0.23 -13.68 1.13
C ILE A 81 0.79 -14.95 1.80
N ALA A 82 1.96 -14.80 2.41
CA ALA A 82 2.59 -15.75 3.31
C ALA A 82 2.44 -15.27 4.75
N ALA A 83 2.39 -16.22 5.70
CA ALA A 83 2.27 -15.96 7.14
C ALA A 83 1.08 -15.06 7.55
N PHE A 84 0.00 -15.07 6.78
CA PHE A 84 -1.22 -14.31 7.11
C PHE A 84 -1.76 -14.75 8.48
N GLU A 85 -1.87 -13.78 9.39
CA GLU A 85 -2.29 -13.99 10.79
C GLU A 85 -1.51 -15.09 11.54
N ALA A 86 -0.26 -15.37 11.13
CA ALA A 86 0.56 -16.39 11.74
C ALA A 86 0.78 -16.14 13.24
N ALA A 87 0.67 -17.20 14.04
CA ALA A 87 0.77 -17.15 15.50
C ALA A 87 1.84 -18.15 16.02
N PRO A 88 2.61 -17.79 17.07
CA PRO A 88 2.63 -16.49 17.74
C PRO A 88 3.29 -15.41 16.87
N TYR A 89 2.66 -14.23 16.76
CA TYR A 89 3.03 -13.20 15.78
C TYR A 89 4.51 -12.77 15.87
N ILE A 90 5.09 -12.75 17.08
CA ILE A 90 6.46 -12.32 17.33
C ILE A 90 7.50 -13.08 16.50
N LEU A 91 7.19 -14.32 16.10
CA LEU A 91 8.06 -15.13 15.25
C LEU A 91 8.02 -14.73 13.78
N TYR A 92 6.90 -14.18 13.31
CA TYR A 92 6.60 -13.97 11.89
C TYR A 92 6.51 -12.51 11.47
N CYS A 93 6.23 -11.59 12.40
CA CYS A 93 6.15 -10.15 12.17
C CYS A 93 6.48 -9.36 13.45
N ASN A 94 6.62 -8.03 13.34
CA ASN A 94 6.89 -7.15 14.48
C ASN A 94 5.62 -6.71 15.21
N GLU A 95 4.52 -6.53 14.49
CA GLU A 95 3.18 -6.35 15.07
C GLU A 95 2.13 -7.17 14.30
N PRO A 96 1.04 -7.60 14.96
CA PRO A 96 -0.07 -8.25 14.26
C PRO A 96 -0.94 -7.23 13.50
N PRO A 97 -1.59 -7.62 12.40
CA PRO A 97 -1.60 -8.97 11.82
C PRO A 97 -0.36 -9.25 10.98
N CYS A 98 0.24 -10.43 11.15
CA CYS A 98 1.33 -10.86 10.27
C CYS A 98 0.82 -11.10 8.84
N GLY A 99 1.72 -10.92 7.88
CA GLY A 99 1.47 -11.17 6.47
C GLY A 99 2.49 -10.46 5.60
N THR A 100 2.97 -11.14 4.58
CA THR A 100 3.94 -10.62 3.62
C THR A 100 3.69 -11.21 2.25
N LEU A 101 3.91 -10.45 1.18
CA LEU A 101 3.81 -10.98 -0.18
C LEU A 101 4.72 -12.20 -0.35
N ARG A 102 4.19 -13.24 -0.97
CA ARG A 102 4.94 -14.45 -1.31
C ARG A 102 6.10 -14.08 -2.23
N LEU A 103 7.29 -14.59 -1.91
CA LEU A 103 8.44 -14.46 -2.78
C LEU A 103 8.51 -15.66 -3.73
N ASN A 104 9.11 -15.46 -4.91
CA ASN A 104 9.26 -16.49 -5.93
C ASN A 104 7.90 -17.08 -6.40
N ASP A 105 6.88 -16.23 -6.52
CA ASP A 105 5.54 -16.58 -6.99
C ASP A 105 5.13 -15.64 -8.13
N SER A 106 4.99 -16.17 -9.35
CA SER A 106 4.63 -15.38 -10.54
C SER A 106 3.24 -14.75 -10.45
N ALA A 107 2.36 -15.25 -9.57
CA ALA A 107 1.07 -14.63 -9.31
C ALA A 107 1.25 -13.26 -8.63
N VAL A 108 2.26 -13.11 -7.75
CA VAL A 108 2.61 -11.84 -7.12
C VAL A 108 3.15 -10.86 -8.16
N ASP A 109 4.02 -11.29 -9.06
CA ASP A 109 4.53 -10.43 -10.14
C ASP A 109 3.38 -9.90 -11.01
N THR A 110 2.45 -10.78 -11.41
CA THR A 110 1.28 -10.41 -12.22
C THR A 110 0.38 -9.41 -11.49
N PHE A 111 0.20 -9.60 -10.18
CA PHE A 111 -0.56 -8.70 -9.33
C PHE A 111 0.11 -7.32 -9.23
N LEU A 112 1.42 -7.28 -8.96
CA LEU A 112 2.19 -6.03 -8.84
C LEU A 112 2.22 -5.26 -10.15
N ASP A 113 2.38 -5.93 -11.30
CA ASP A 113 2.33 -5.30 -12.62
C ASP A 113 0.99 -4.60 -12.85
N LYS A 114 -0.11 -5.25 -12.47
CA LYS A 114 -1.46 -4.69 -12.61
C LYS A 114 -1.70 -3.52 -11.65
N LEU A 115 -1.30 -3.68 -10.39
CA LEU A 115 -1.40 -2.67 -9.35
C LEU A 115 -0.60 -1.40 -9.71
N MET A 116 0.68 -1.57 -10.04
CA MET A 116 1.58 -0.46 -10.36
C MET A 116 1.24 0.16 -11.71
N GLY A 117 0.81 -0.65 -12.69
CA GLY A 117 0.35 -0.17 -14.00
C GLY A 117 -0.90 0.71 -13.93
N ASP A 118 -1.73 0.55 -12.90
CA ASP A 118 -2.87 1.41 -12.62
C ASP A 118 -2.49 2.65 -11.80
N LEU A 119 -1.68 2.46 -10.75
CA LEU A 119 -1.37 3.51 -9.78
C LEU A 119 -0.36 4.52 -10.32
N LEU A 120 0.78 4.09 -10.85
CA LEU A 120 1.88 4.98 -11.21
C LEU A 120 1.50 6.05 -12.25
N PRO A 121 0.75 5.76 -13.32
CA PRO A 121 0.33 6.79 -14.28
C PRO A 121 -0.55 7.89 -13.68
N ARG A 122 -1.29 7.59 -12.59
CA ARG A 122 -2.10 8.57 -11.87
C ARG A 122 -1.25 9.48 -10.99
N LEU A 123 -0.14 8.95 -10.46
CA LEU A 123 0.74 9.69 -9.54
C LEU A 123 1.83 10.50 -10.26
N SER A 124 2.33 9.99 -11.39
CA SER A 124 3.47 10.57 -12.12
C SER A 124 3.30 12.03 -12.58
N PRO A 125 2.08 12.58 -12.78
CA PRO A 125 1.93 14.02 -13.06
C PRO A 125 2.25 14.93 -11.86
N TYR A 126 2.22 14.40 -10.63
CA TYR A 126 2.32 15.20 -9.40
C TYR A 126 3.60 14.96 -8.60
N SER A 127 4.24 13.79 -8.75
CA SER A 127 5.53 13.50 -8.12
C SER A 127 6.42 12.66 -9.02
N SER A 128 7.73 12.87 -8.89
CA SER A 128 8.75 12.01 -9.52
C SER A 128 9.17 10.84 -8.63
N TYR A 129 8.62 10.73 -7.42
CA TYR A 129 8.94 9.69 -6.45
C TYR A 129 7.75 8.77 -6.21
N PHE A 130 8.08 7.52 -5.94
CA PHE A 130 7.19 6.51 -5.41
C PHE A 130 8.00 5.66 -4.44
N HIS A 131 7.47 5.38 -3.25
CA HIS A 131 8.15 4.59 -2.24
C HIS A 131 7.60 3.16 -2.26
N THR A 132 8.48 2.16 -2.19
CA THR A 132 8.09 0.74 -2.23
C THR A 132 8.17 0.06 -0.87
N GLY A 133 8.47 0.83 0.18
CA GLY A 133 8.71 0.34 1.54
C GLY A 133 9.95 -0.54 1.63
N GLY A 134 9.74 -1.79 2.03
CA GLY A 134 10.80 -2.80 2.12
C GLY A 134 11.43 -2.90 3.50
N ASP A 135 10.67 -2.52 4.52
CA ASP A 135 11.06 -2.63 5.91
C ASP A 135 10.58 -3.96 6.55
N GLU A 136 11.17 -4.26 7.71
CA GLU A 136 10.70 -5.25 8.69
C GLU A 136 10.41 -6.69 8.22
N VAL A 137 10.89 -7.10 7.05
CA VAL A 137 10.73 -8.47 6.53
C VAL A 137 11.37 -9.50 7.47
N LYS A 138 10.58 -10.47 7.94
CA LYS A 138 11.09 -11.60 8.75
C LYS A 138 11.26 -12.87 7.93
N TYR A 139 12.43 -13.47 8.03
CA TYR A 139 12.76 -14.74 7.38
C TYR A 139 11.73 -15.85 7.68
N ASN A 140 11.32 -15.98 8.94
CA ASN A 140 10.38 -17.01 9.37
C ASN A 140 8.98 -16.91 8.72
N ALA A 141 8.63 -15.77 8.12
CA ALA A 141 7.37 -15.64 7.38
C ALA A 141 7.35 -16.51 6.10
N TYR A 142 8.52 -16.99 5.65
CA TYR A 142 8.71 -17.77 4.43
C TYR A 142 9.19 -19.21 4.68
N THR A 143 9.17 -19.67 5.93
CA THR A 143 9.62 -21.03 6.33
C THR A 143 8.47 -21.98 6.62
#